data_AF-A0A291Q2T5-F1
#
_entry.id   AF-A0A291Q2T5-F1
#
_cell.length_a   1.000
_cell.length_b   1.000
_cell.length_c   1.000
_cell.angle_alpha   90.00
_cell.angle_beta   90.00
_cell.angle_gamma   90.00
#
_symmetry.space_group_name_H-M   'P 1'
#
loop_
_entity.id
_entity.type
_entity.pdbx_description
1 polymer ?
#
loop_
_entity_poly.entity_id
_entity_poly.type
_entity_poly.pdbx_seq_one_letter_code
_entity_poly.pdbx_strand_id
1 'polypeptide(L)'
;MRRTPHLSTPLTLLTALAVTALGGCAWGGGDGQDTSPPAAPRGLTVQAGSATTAHVMWNQATDDTAVTGYEVYRDAKKVKRVPGGQHMVDIVGLEPSTTYSFTVRARDAEGNVSEDSRKLSVTTPKATAADHEAPSRPGRLRGEAAGSRAASLSWGKSSDNQKVASYEIYQGTSKIHSVGGAQTATLVTGLRPNTTYVFTVKARDAADNFSPASRQVRLTTAAGKDGGRATAPSDFRATTHRADGAYYIDLAWTPPDTGGAVAEYQIQLDGRTVTSLVFGGTAPSDKAEHSFYIGEKAGERHRVRIRPKLPDGTWGGYSPERTVTTGRP
;
A
#
# COMPACT_ATOMS: atom_id res chain seq x y z
N MET A 1 2.63 59.71 -44.91
CA MET A 1 2.38 60.87 -44.03
C MET A 1 1.09 60.64 -43.25
N ARG A 2 1.13 61.01 -41.97
CA ARG A 2 0.18 60.68 -40.88
C ARG A 2 -1.28 61.10 -41.16
N ARG A 3 -2.23 60.33 -40.61
CA ARG A 3 -3.28 60.78 -39.65
C ARG A 3 -4.22 59.62 -39.24
N THR A 4 -4.11 59.17 -37.99
CA THR A 4 -5.25 58.77 -37.12
C THR A 4 -5.96 60.04 -36.60
N PRO A 5 -7.12 60.05 -35.90
CA PRO A 5 -7.88 59.01 -35.17
C PRO A 5 -9.42 59.02 -35.47
N HIS A 6 -10.31 58.27 -34.80
CA HIS A 6 -11.11 58.68 -33.62
C HIS A 6 -11.91 57.49 -33.02
N LEU A 7 -12.08 57.53 -31.69
CA LEU A 7 -12.85 56.60 -30.84
C LEU A 7 -14.37 56.67 -31.07
N SER A 8 -15.10 55.60 -30.77
CA SER A 8 -16.46 55.62 -30.18
C SER A 8 -16.87 54.26 -29.60
N THR A 9 -17.07 54.19 -28.28
CA THR A 9 -17.83 53.13 -27.57
C THR A 9 -19.32 53.46 -27.55
N PRO A 10 -20.20 52.45 -27.43
CA PRO A 10 -21.14 52.52 -26.30
C PRO A 10 -21.43 51.17 -25.59
N LEU A 11 -22.01 51.37 -24.40
CA LEU A 11 -22.47 50.48 -23.35
C LEU A 11 -23.93 50.05 -23.59
N THR A 12 -24.31 48.80 -23.31
CA THR A 12 -25.72 48.28 -23.13
C THR A 12 -25.64 46.76 -22.90
N LEU A 13 -26.44 46.04 -22.12
CA LEU A 13 -27.43 46.28 -21.07
C LEU A 13 -27.64 44.91 -20.35
N LEU A 14 -27.95 44.90 -19.06
CA LEU A 14 -28.37 43.70 -18.29
C LEU A 14 -29.66 43.08 -18.87
N THR A 15 -29.77 41.74 -18.82
CA THR A 15 -31.06 41.06 -18.58
C THR A 15 -30.88 39.89 -17.61
N ALA A 16 -31.62 39.97 -16.49
CA ALA A 16 -31.82 38.91 -15.52
C ALA A 16 -33.05 38.09 -15.94
N LEU A 17 -32.98 36.76 -15.80
CA LEU A 17 -34.15 35.90 -15.83
C LEU A 17 -34.12 34.99 -14.60
N ALA A 18 -35.01 35.29 -13.65
CA ALA A 18 -35.35 34.39 -12.56
C ALA A 18 -36.50 33.49 -13.01
N VAL A 19 -36.33 32.17 -12.91
CA VAL A 19 -37.41 31.19 -12.97
C VAL A 19 -37.34 30.38 -11.70
N THR A 20 -38.32 30.57 -10.83
CA THR A 20 -38.63 29.67 -9.71
C THR A 20 -39.79 28.77 -10.13
N ALA A 21 -39.58 27.45 -10.08
CA ALA A 21 -40.63 26.46 -10.05
C ALA A 21 -40.31 25.42 -8.98
N LEU A 22 -41.33 25.13 -8.16
CA LEU A 22 -41.31 24.39 -6.91
C LEU A 22 -41.21 22.88 -7.09
N GLY A 23 -40.70 22.21 -6.05
CA GLY A 23 -41.25 20.95 -5.58
C GLY A 23 -40.56 19.67 -6.09
N GLY A 24 -39.78 19.05 -5.22
CA GLY A 24 -39.27 17.70 -5.44
C GLY A 24 -38.13 17.35 -4.50
N CYS A 25 -38.43 17.16 -3.21
CA CYS A 25 -37.53 16.44 -2.31
C CYS A 25 -37.39 15.00 -2.82
N ALA A 26 -36.28 14.72 -3.49
CA ALA A 26 -35.78 13.36 -3.64
C ALA A 26 -34.35 13.37 -3.11
N TRP A 27 -34.21 13.41 -1.78
CA TRP A 27 -32.98 12.93 -1.12
C TRP A 27 -33.03 11.40 -1.17
N GLY A 28 -32.90 10.87 -2.38
CA GLY A 28 -32.49 9.49 -2.56
C GLY A 28 -31.01 9.44 -2.22
N GLY A 29 -30.68 8.91 -1.04
CA GLY A 29 -29.34 8.41 -0.79
C GLY A 29 -29.06 7.34 -1.82
N GLY A 30 -28.40 7.73 -2.91
CA GLY A 30 -27.84 6.77 -3.84
C GLY A 30 -26.69 6.10 -3.12
N ASP A 31 -26.92 4.89 -2.62
CA ASP A 31 -25.88 3.86 -2.56
C ASP A 31 -25.51 3.53 -4.02
N GLY A 32 -24.94 4.51 -4.71
CA GLY A 32 -24.45 4.37 -6.07
C GLY A 32 -23.22 3.48 -6.01
N GLN A 33 -23.31 2.29 -6.59
CA GLN A 33 -22.14 1.45 -6.79
C GLN A 33 -21.08 2.26 -7.53
N ASP A 34 -19.83 2.17 -7.07
CA ASP A 34 -18.70 2.77 -7.75
C ASP A 34 -18.64 2.28 -9.20
N THR A 35 -18.53 3.23 -10.12
CA THR A 35 -18.42 2.97 -11.57
C THR A 35 -17.11 3.47 -12.14
N SER A 36 -16.29 4.14 -11.32
CA SER A 36 -14.98 4.64 -11.71
C SER A 36 -13.98 3.48 -11.65
N PRO A 37 -13.32 3.11 -12.76
CA PRO A 37 -12.24 2.14 -12.68
C PRO A 37 -11.00 2.75 -12.00
N PRO A 38 -10.19 1.93 -11.31
CA PRO A 38 -8.90 2.38 -10.79
C PRO A 38 -7.98 2.92 -11.87
N ALA A 39 -7.00 3.73 -11.45
CA ALA A 39 -5.91 4.15 -12.32
C ALA A 39 -5.03 2.95 -12.72
N ALA A 40 -4.54 2.96 -13.97
CA ALA A 40 -3.62 1.93 -14.44
C ALA A 40 -2.34 1.86 -13.59
N PRO A 41 -1.88 0.65 -13.18
CA PRO A 41 -0.64 0.49 -12.43
C PRO A 41 0.57 1.10 -13.15
N ARG A 42 1.39 1.84 -12.39
CA ARG A 42 2.61 2.49 -12.91
C ARG A 42 3.85 1.80 -12.37
N GLY A 43 5.02 2.12 -12.95
CA GLY A 43 6.30 1.61 -12.46
C GLY A 43 6.46 0.10 -12.63
N LEU A 44 5.79 -0.50 -13.63
CA LEU A 44 5.96 -1.92 -13.93
C LEU A 44 7.45 -2.23 -14.15
N THR A 45 7.94 -3.27 -13.50
CA THR A 45 9.22 -3.91 -13.78
C THR A 45 9.01 -5.40 -13.97
N VAL A 46 9.77 -5.99 -14.89
CA VAL A 46 9.71 -7.41 -15.21
C VAL A 46 11.12 -7.93 -15.38
N GLN A 47 11.44 -9.02 -14.68
CA GLN A 47 12.77 -9.63 -14.71
C GLN A 47 12.65 -11.15 -14.68
N ALA A 48 13.56 -11.84 -15.37
CA ALA A 48 13.63 -13.29 -15.26
C ALA A 48 14.20 -13.64 -13.89
N GLY A 49 13.49 -14.49 -13.16
CA GLY A 49 13.98 -15.05 -11.91
C GLY A 49 14.91 -16.23 -12.15
N SER A 50 14.53 -17.07 -13.11
CA SER A 50 15.22 -18.27 -13.56
C SER A 50 14.76 -18.65 -14.97
N ALA A 51 15.18 -19.81 -15.48
CA ALA A 51 14.78 -20.28 -16.81
C ALA A 51 13.27 -20.51 -16.94
N THR A 52 12.54 -20.67 -15.82
CA THR A 52 11.11 -21.00 -15.81
C THR A 52 10.27 -20.00 -15.02
N THR A 53 10.87 -18.89 -14.56
CA THR A 53 10.18 -17.91 -13.72
C THR A 53 10.47 -16.47 -14.12
N ALA A 54 9.46 -15.61 -13.99
CA ALA A 54 9.60 -14.16 -14.09
C ALA A 54 9.02 -13.48 -12.85
N HIS A 55 9.71 -12.46 -12.37
CA HIS A 55 9.28 -11.55 -11.32
C HIS A 55 8.61 -10.34 -11.95
N VAL A 56 7.37 -10.07 -11.56
CA VAL A 56 6.59 -8.91 -12.02
C VAL A 56 6.29 -8.04 -10.82
N MET A 57 6.66 -6.75 -10.89
CA MET A 57 6.42 -5.79 -9.81
C MET A 57 5.84 -4.49 -10.36
N TRP A 58 5.06 -3.78 -9.56
CA TRP A 58 4.45 -2.50 -9.92
C TRP A 58 4.29 -1.61 -8.69
N ASN A 59 4.03 -0.33 -8.92
CA ASN A 59 3.64 0.59 -7.85
C ASN A 59 2.15 0.43 -7.55
N GLN A 60 1.77 0.72 -6.30
CA GLN A 60 0.37 0.81 -5.90
C GLN A 60 -0.42 1.74 -6.82
N ALA A 61 -1.52 1.24 -7.36
CA ALA A 61 -2.48 2.02 -8.12
C ALA A 61 -3.36 2.85 -7.17
N THR A 62 -3.95 3.92 -7.69
CA THR A 62 -4.87 4.78 -6.96
C THR A 62 -6.27 4.60 -7.51
N ASP A 63 -7.25 4.79 -6.63
CA ASP A 63 -8.67 4.72 -6.90
C ASP A 63 -9.37 5.74 -6.01
N ASP A 64 -10.60 6.16 -6.33
CA ASP A 64 -11.39 7.06 -5.51
C ASP A 64 -11.95 6.39 -4.25
N THR A 65 -12.21 5.07 -4.32
CA THR A 65 -12.62 4.27 -3.17
C THR A 65 -11.47 3.41 -2.64
N ALA A 66 -11.09 2.36 -3.37
CA ALA A 66 -10.02 1.45 -2.97
C ALA A 66 -9.64 0.48 -4.10
N VAL A 67 -8.34 0.23 -4.26
CA VAL A 67 -7.86 -0.90 -5.07
C VAL A 67 -7.88 -2.18 -4.23
N THR A 68 -8.73 -3.14 -4.60
CA THR A 68 -8.86 -4.42 -3.87
C THR A 68 -8.04 -5.55 -4.48
N GLY A 69 -7.56 -5.40 -5.72
CA GLY A 69 -6.74 -6.42 -6.37
C GLY A 69 -6.04 -5.98 -7.64
N TYR A 70 -5.14 -6.85 -8.11
CA TYR A 70 -4.48 -6.71 -9.40
C TYR A 70 -4.62 -7.97 -10.23
N GLU A 71 -4.71 -7.79 -11.55
CA GLU A 71 -4.71 -8.86 -12.54
C GLU A 71 -3.43 -8.78 -13.37
N VAL A 72 -2.67 -9.88 -13.42
CA VAL A 72 -1.40 -9.97 -14.17
C VAL A 72 -1.62 -10.77 -15.43
N TYR A 73 -1.21 -10.20 -16.56
CA TYR A 73 -1.36 -10.77 -17.88
C TYR A 73 0.00 -11.15 -18.45
N ARG A 74 0.07 -12.31 -19.10
CA ARG A 74 1.20 -12.80 -19.88
C ARG A 74 0.71 -13.02 -21.31
N ASP A 75 1.31 -12.34 -22.29
CA ASP A 75 0.93 -12.39 -23.70
C ASP A 75 -0.59 -12.24 -23.93
N ALA A 76 -1.15 -11.20 -23.32
CA ALA A 76 -2.58 -10.86 -23.32
C ALA A 76 -3.51 -11.87 -22.60
N LYS A 77 -3.01 -12.98 -22.06
CA LYS A 77 -3.78 -13.91 -21.23
C LYS A 77 -3.60 -13.59 -19.75
N LYS A 78 -4.70 -13.45 -19.00
CA LYS A 78 -4.63 -13.37 -17.53
C LYS A 78 -4.05 -14.66 -16.95
N VAL A 79 -2.97 -14.53 -16.19
CA VAL A 79 -2.28 -15.68 -15.55
C VAL A 79 -2.34 -15.65 -14.03
N LYS A 80 -2.63 -14.50 -13.42
CA LYS A 80 -2.73 -14.37 -11.98
C LYS A 80 -3.69 -13.26 -11.57
N ARG A 81 -4.30 -13.42 -10.40
CA ARG A 81 -4.95 -12.34 -9.63
C ARG A 81 -4.37 -12.32 -8.22
N VAL A 82 -4.10 -11.14 -7.69
CA VAL A 82 -3.52 -10.94 -6.35
C VAL A 82 -4.29 -9.87 -5.57
N PRO A 83 -4.25 -9.89 -4.23
CA PRO A 83 -4.88 -8.86 -3.39
C PRO A 83 -4.26 -7.47 -3.58
N GLY A 84 -5.00 -6.40 -3.27
CA GLY A 84 -4.60 -5.00 -3.45
C GLY A 84 -3.36 -4.58 -2.65
N GLY A 85 -3.07 -5.27 -1.55
CA GLY A 85 -1.83 -5.06 -0.78
C GLY A 85 -0.57 -5.67 -1.44
N GLN A 86 -0.73 -6.52 -2.46
CA GLN A 86 0.36 -7.21 -3.12
C GLN A 86 0.79 -6.51 -4.42
N HIS A 87 2.06 -6.13 -4.47
CA HIS A 87 2.66 -5.31 -5.54
C HIS A 87 3.81 -6.02 -6.28
N MET A 88 3.94 -7.33 -6.03
CA MET A 88 4.92 -8.22 -6.63
C MET A 88 4.32 -9.61 -6.75
N VAL A 89 4.59 -10.29 -7.86
CA VAL A 89 4.29 -11.72 -8.01
C VAL A 89 5.31 -12.45 -8.87
N ASP A 90 5.49 -13.74 -8.58
CA ASP A 90 6.22 -14.67 -9.43
C ASP A 90 5.27 -15.37 -10.40
N ILE A 91 5.62 -15.33 -11.68
CA ILE A 91 4.99 -16.12 -12.73
C ILE A 91 5.90 -17.31 -13.03
N VAL A 92 5.41 -18.50 -12.72
CA VAL A 92 6.14 -19.78 -12.85
C VAL A 92 5.64 -20.58 -14.05
N GLY A 93 6.37 -21.65 -14.41
CA GLY A 93 6.00 -22.52 -15.53
C GLY A 93 6.19 -21.83 -16.88
N LEU A 94 7.20 -20.98 -16.98
CA LEU A 94 7.66 -20.40 -18.24
C LEU A 94 8.60 -21.37 -18.95
N GLU A 95 8.69 -21.25 -20.26
CA GLU A 95 9.65 -22.00 -21.07
C GLU A 95 11.00 -21.28 -21.06
N PRO A 96 12.13 -22.03 -21.03
CA PRO A 96 13.47 -21.46 -21.14
C PRO A 96 13.73 -20.81 -22.50
N SER A 97 14.57 -19.76 -22.52
CA SER A 97 14.93 -19.03 -23.75
C SER A 97 13.75 -18.44 -24.53
N THR A 98 12.65 -18.14 -23.83
CA THR A 98 11.41 -17.64 -24.44
C THR A 98 11.15 -16.21 -23.98
N THR A 99 10.76 -15.35 -24.92
CA THR A 99 10.36 -13.97 -24.63
C THR A 99 8.87 -13.91 -24.32
N TYR A 100 8.55 -13.36 -23.15
CA TYR A 100 7.19 -13.13 -22.69
C TYR A 100 6.93 -11.63 -22.54
N SER A 101 5.69 -11.20 -22.77
CA SER A 101 5.22 -9.85 -22.48
C SER A 101 4.27 -9.82 -21.30
N PHE A 102 4.38 -8.79 -20.46
CA PHE A 102 3.56 -8.63 -19.26
C PHE A 102 2.90 -7.26 -19.17
N THR A 103 1.65 -7.25 -18.70
CA THR A 103 0.90 -6.07 -18.24
C THR A 103 0.19 -6.38 -16.93
N VAL A 104 -0.17 -5.35 -16.17
CA VAL A 104 -0.94 -5.45 -14.93
C VAL A 104 -2.10 -4.47 -14.98
N ARG A 105 -3.26 -4.89 -14.49
CA ARG A 105 -4.45 -4.05 -14.29
C ARG A 105 -4.83 -4.03 -12.81
N ALA A 106 -5.38 -2.91 -12.35
CA ALA A 106 -5.95 -2.77 -11.01
C ALA A 106 -7.46 -3.03 -11.05
N ARG A 107 -8.02 -3.45 -9.91
CA ARG A 107 -9.46 -3.69 -9.72
C ARG A 107 -9.91 -3.18 -8.37
N ASP A 108 -11.10 -2.60 -8.32
CA ASP A 108 -11.80 -2.16 -7.10
C ASP A 108 -12.72 -3.27 -6.53
N ALA A 109 -13.54 -2.92 -5.53
CA ALA A 109 -14.46 -3.85 -4.88
C ALA A 109 -15.62 -4.25 -5.80
N GLU A 110 -16.19 -3.27 -6.49
CA GLU A 110 -17.35 -3.33 -7.39
C GLU A 110 -17.05 -4.12 -8.67
N GLY A 111 -15.77 -4.17 -9.03
CA GLY A 111 -15.23 -4.95 -10.10
C GLY A 111 -14.88 -4.21 -11.37
N ASN A 112 -14.83 -2.89 -11.32
CA ASN A 112 -14.26 -2.11 -12.40
C ASN A 112 -12.76 -2.42 -12.51
N VAL A 113 -12.25 -2.44 -13.73
CA VAL A 113 -10.87 -2.82 -14.05
C VAL A 113 -10.21 -1.67 -14.79
N SER A 114 -9.00 -1.32 -14.39
CA SER A 114 -8.22 -0.28 -15.03
C SER A 114 -7.81 -0.63 -16.46
N GLU A 115 -7.34 0.37 -17.19
CA GLU A 115 -6.48 0.18 -18.38
C GLU A 115 -5.21 -0.62 -18.03
N ASP A 116 -4.56 -1.18 -19.06
CA ASP A 116 -3.29 -1.88 -18.92
C ASP A 116 -2.16 -0.94 -18.44
N SER A 117 -1.30 -1.44 -17.57
CA SER A 117 0.02 -0.83 -17.35
C SER A 117 0.83 -0.78 -18.65
N ARG A 118 1.94 -0.02 -18.64
CA ARG A 118 2.95 -0.14 -19.71
C ARG A 118 3.34 -1.60 -19.89
N LYS A 119 3.32 -2.08 -21.14
CA LYS A 119 3.78 -3.43 -21.51
C LYS A 119 5.29 -3.51 -21.43
N LEU A 120 5.81 -4.54 -20.76
CA LEU A 120 7.23 -4.87 -20.74
C LEU A 120 7.47 -6.32 -21.12
N SER A 121 8.57 -6.58 -21.79
CA SER A 121 8.97 -7.93 -22.19
C SER A 121 10.22 -8.39 -21.45
N VAL A 122 10.30 -9.69 -21.22
CA VAL A 122 11.48 -10.34 -20.62
C VAL A 122 11.74 -11.66 -21.32
N THR A 123 13.01 -12.00 -21.50
CA THR A 123 13.43 -13.30 -22.03
C THR A 123 13.95 -14.15 -20.88
N THR A 124 13.39 -15.34 -20.69
CA THR A 124 13.90 -16.31 -19.72
C THR A 124 15.30 -16.80 -20.16
N PRO A 125 16.23 -17.05 -19.22
CA PRO A 125 17.51 -17.63 -19.56
C PRO A 125 17.35 -19.07 -20.07
N LYS A 126 18.43 -19.59 -20.66
CA LYS A 126 18.53 -21.00 -21.03
C LYS A 126 18.52 -21.87 -19.77
N ALA A 127 17.81 -22.99 -19.83
CA ALA A 127 17.85 -24.01 -18.79
C ALA A 127 19.13 -24.85 -18.90
N THR A 128 19.70 -25.19 -17.74
CA THR A 128 20.78 -26.16 -17.59
C THR A 128 20.23 -27.39 -16.87
N ALA A 129 19.95 -28.45 -17.64
CA ALA A 129 19.14 -29.60 -17.21
C ALA A 129 19.73 -30.46 -16.07
N ALA A 130 20.92 -30.16 -15.57
CA ALA A 130 21.60 -30.91 -14.51
C ALA A 130 22.31 -29.99 -13.50
N ASP A 131 21.94 -28.71 -13.43
CA ASP A 131 22.57 -27.79 -12.50
C ASP A 131 21.91 -27.88 -11.13
N HIS A 132 22.67 -28.41 -10.16
CA HIS A 132 22.25 -28.60 -8.78
C HIS A 132 23.12 -27.80 -7.80
N GLU A 133 24.09 -27.04 -8.32
CA GLU A 133 24.95 -26.24 -7.49
C GLU A 133 24.31 -24.88 -7.26
N ALA A 134 24.13 -24.50 -5.99
CA ALA A 134 23.58 -23.20 -5.67
C ALA A 134 24.65 -22.09 -5.84
N PRO A 135 24.24 -20.87 -6.23
CA PRO A 135 25.14 -19.74 -6.21
C PRO A 135 25.77 -19.51 -4.83
N SER A 136 26.95 -18.90 -4.81
CA SER A 136 27.57 -18.47 -3.57
C SER A 136 26.74 -17.39 -2.87
N ARG A 137 26.84 -17.33 -1.54
CA ARG A 137 26.18 -16.30 -0.73
C ARG A 137 26.56 -14.90 -1.24
N PRO A 138 25.62 -13.97 -1.44
CA PRO A 138 25.95 -12.60 -1.78
C PRO A 138 26.95 -12.02 -0.77
N GLY A 139 27.92 -11.27 -1.29
CA GLY A 139 28.92 -10.58 -0.47
C GLY A 139 28.28 -9.52 0.44
N ARG A 140 29.11 -8.78 1.18
CA ARG A 140 28.65 -7.87 2.25
C ARG A 140 27.51 -6.96 1.80
N LEU A 141 26.31 -7.20 2.34
CA LEU A 141 25.16 -6.32 2.18
C LEU A 141 25.37 -5.01 2.95
N ARG A 142 25.08 -3.90 2.28
CA ARG A 142 25.08 -2.51 2.77
C ARG A 142 23.71 -1.93 2.47
N GLY A 143 23.26 -1.04 3.34
CA GLY A 143 21.97 -0.39 3.18
C GLY A 143 21.92 0.92 3.94
N GLU A 144 21.23 1.89 3.36
CA GLU A 144 20.94 3.18 3.97
C GLU A 144 19.52 3.62 3.61
N ALA A 145 18.91 4.43 4.48
CA ALA A 145 17.61 5.02 4.20
C ALA A 145 17.74 6.04 3.07
N ALA A 146 16.87 5.92 2.07
CA ALA A 146 16.77 6.85 0.95
C ALA A 146 15.47 7.67 1.12
N GLY A 147 15.49 8.57 2.10
CA GLY A 147 14.30 9.30 2.53
C GLY A 147 13.36 8.45 3.40
N SER A 148 12.08 8.84 3.44
CA SER A 148 11.11 8.26 4.37
C SER A 148 10.42 7.00 3.85
N ARG A 149 10.46 6.74 2.54
CA ARG A 149 9.72 5.61 1.93
C ARG A 149 10.58 4.71 1.05
N ALA A 150 11.90 4.80 1.19
CA ALA A 150 12.80 3.97 0.43
C ALA A 150 14.11 3.67 1.17
N ALA A 151 14.80 2.64 0.70
CA ALA A 151 16.13 2.25 1.13
C ALA A 151 16.99 1.89 -0.08
N SER A 152 18.21 2.42 -0.12
CA SER A 152 19.22 2.02 -1.09
C SER A 152 19.99 0.83 -0.52
N LEU A 153 20.03 -0.28 -1.25
CA LEU A 153 20.74 -1.49 -0.87
C LEU A 153 21.83 -1.81 -1.90
N SER A 154 22.97 -2.31 -1.44
CA SER A 154 24.05 -2.82 -2.30
C SER A 154 24.76 -4.02 -1.67
N TRP A 155 25.27 -4.93 -2.48
CA TRP A 155 25.93 -6.16 -2.00
C TRP A 155 27.09 -6.57 -2.89
N GLY A 156 27.94 -7.47 -2.38
CA GLY A 156 28.97 -8.10 -3.20
C GLY A 156 28.36 -9.14 -4.13
N LYS A 157 28.86 -9.22 -5.36
CA LYS A 157 28.40 -10.17 -6.37
C LYS A 157 28.59 -11.63 -5.91
N SER A 158 27.59 -12.47 -6.13
CA SER A 158 27.68 -13.93 -6.06
C SER A 158 28.31 -14.51 -7.32
N SER A 159 28.91 -15.69 -7.16
CA SER A 159 29.43 -16.54 -8.22
C SER A 159 28.62 -17.82 -8.32
N ASP A 160 28.62 -18.44 -9.47
CA ASP A 160 27.90 -19.66 -9.76
C ASP A 160 28.66 -20.42 -10.87
N ASN A 161 28.50 -21.74 -10.95
CA ASN A 161 29.15 -22.58 -11.96
C ASN A 161 28.64 -22.28 -13.39
N GLN A 162 27.42 -21.75 -13.52
CA GLN A 162 26.84 -21.29 -14.78
C GLN A 162 26.68 -19.77 -14.76
N LYS A 163 25.69 -19.27 -14.01
CA LYS A 163 25.35 -17.85 -13.92
C LYS A 163 24.27 -17.61 -12.86
N VAL A 164 24.48 -16.55 -12.07
CA VAL A 164 23.40 -15.95 -11.27
C VAL A 164 22.35 -15.34 -12.19
N ALA A 165 21.12 -15.83 -12.13
CA ALA A 165 19.99 -15.32 -12.90
C ALA A 165 19.38 -14.08 -12.25
N SER A 166 19.24 -14.07 -10.92
CA SER A 166 18.62 -12.98 -10.17
C SER A 166 19.16 -12.84 -8.74
N TYR A 167 18.93 -11.68 -8.14
CA TYR A 167 19.01 -11.48 -6.70
C TYR A 167 17.63 -11.13 -6.16
N GLU A 168 17.26 -11.77 -5.06
CA GLU A 168 16.00 -11.57 -4.37
C GLU A 168 16.25 -10.92 -3.01
N ILE A 169 15.52 -9.86 -2.71
CA ILE A 169 15.61 -9.06 -1.50
C ILE A 169 14.46 -9.46 -0.58
N TYR A 170 14.81 -9.78 0.66
CA TYR A 170 13.89 -10.30 1.67
C TYR A 170 13.81 -9.38 2.87
N GLN A 171 12.59 -9.24 3.42
CA GLN A 171 12.33 -8.78 4.79
C GLN A 171 11.82 -9.98 5.60
N GLY A 172 12.60 -10.43 6.58
CA GLY A 172 12.33 -11.71 7.24
C GLY A 172 12.35 -12.85 6.22
N THR A 173 11.25 -13.58 6.09
CA THR A 173 11.07 -14.65 5.08
C THR A 173 10.33 -14.18 3.83
N SER A 174 9.79 -12.96 3.82
CA SER A 174 9.01 -12.44 2.70
C SER A 174 9.92 -11.80 1.67
N LYS A 175 9.83 -12.26 0.42
CA LYS A 175 10.44 -11.56 -0.72
C LYS A 175 9.66 -10.28 -1.00
N ILE A 176 10.37 -9.16 -1.11
CA ILE A 176 9.77 -7.83 -1.31
C ILE A 176 10.30 -7.12 -2.56
N HIS A 177 11.46 -7.54 -3.07
CA HIS A 177 12.06 -6.97 -4.28
C HIS A 177 12.94 -8.01 -4.98
N SER A 178 13.16 -7.86 -6.28
CA SER A 178 14.09 -8.68 -7.05
C SER A 178 14.80 -7.82 -8.08
N VAL A 179 16.02 -8.21 -8.44
CA VAL A 179 16.80 -7.61 -9.52
C VAL A 179 17.45 -8.69 -10.38
N GLY A 180 17.81 -8.37 -11.62
CA GLY A 180 18.55 -9.31 -12.48
C GLY A 180 19.96 -9.60 -11.94
N GLY A 181 20.52 -10.76 -12.26
CA GLY A 181 21.80 -11.24 -11.70
C GLY A 181 23.04 -10.43 -12.05
N ALA A 182 22.92 -9.46 -12.96
CA ALA A 182 23.97 -8.47 -13.25
C ALA A 182 23.96 -7.28 -12.27
N GLN A 183 22.87 -7.08 -11.51
CA GLN A 183 22.71 -5.96 -10.60
C GLN A 183 23.19 -6.36 -9.20
N THR A 184 23.94 -5.47 -8.56
CA THR A 184 24.44 -5.63 -7.18
C THR A 184 24.00 -4.49 -6.26
N ALA A 185 23.02 -3.71 -6.72
CA ALA A 185 22.38 -2.64 -5.97
C ALA A 185 20.94 -2.46 -6.43
N THR A 186 20.08 -1.97 -5.54
CA THR A 186 18.70 -1.60 -5.85
C THR A 186 18.19 -0.52 -4.90
N LEU A 187 17.15 0.19 -5.34
CA LEU A 187 16.34 1.06 -4.50
C LEU A 187 15.03 0.33 -4.18
N VAL A 188 14.83 -0.02 -2.91
CA VAL A 188 13.56 -0.58 -2.42
C VAL A 188 12.66 0.58 -2.03
N THR A 189 11.55 0.75 -2.75
CA THR A 189 10.54 1.80 -2.50
C THR A 189 9.29 1.22 -1.83
N GLY A 190 8.33 2.08 -1.51
CA GLY A 190 7.08 1.64 -0.86
C GLY A 190 7.24 1.30 0.63
N LEU A 191 8.40 1.64 1.22
CA LEU A 191 8.64 1.44 2.64
C LEU A 191 7.85 2.47 3.48
N ARG A 192 7.65 2.15 4.75
CA ARG A 192 7.01 3.03 5.72
C ARG A 192 8.02 4.01 6.32
N PRO A 193 7.62 5.27 6.59
CA PRO A 193 8.44 6.22 7.34
C PRO A 193 8.78 5.79 8.76
N ASN A 194 9.93 6.26 9.26
CA ASN A 194 10.41 6.03 10.64
C ASN A 194 10.33 4.56 11.08
N THR A 195 10.56 3.63 10.16
CA THR A 195 10.36 2.20 10.37
C THR A 195 11.69 1.48 10.23
N THR A 196 12.02 0.64 11.21
CA THR A 196 13.22 -0.18 11.14
C THR A 196 12.98 -1.43 10.32
N TYR A 197 13.75 -1.59 9.25
CA TYR A 197 13.76 -2.77 8.40
C TYR A 197 15.01 -3.61 8.63
N VAL A 198 14.87 -4.91 8.44
CA VAL A 198 15.97 -5.87 8.39
C VAL A 198 15.91 -6.58 7.05
N PHE A 199 16.91 -6.35 6.20
CA PHE A 199 16.98 -6.92 4.86
C PHE A 199 18.05 -8.00 4.76
N THR A 200 17.76 -9.01 3.94
CA THR A 200 18.74 -9.98 3.44
C THR A 200 18.61 -10.11 1.92
N VAL A 201 19.65 -10.61 1.26
CA VAL A 201 19.66 -10.87 -0.19
C VAL A 201 20.04 -12.32 -0.44
N LYS A 202 19.37 -12.98 -1.38
CA LYS A 202 19.76 -14.28 -1.92
C LYS A 202 20.00 -14.17 -3.43
N ALA A 203 21.05 -14.80 -3.93
CA ALA A 203 21.20 -15.10 -5.35
C ALA A 203 20.42 -16.37 -5.72
N ARG A 204 19.92 -16.40 -6.96
CA ARG A 204 19.24 -17.54 -7.61
C ARG A 204 19.82 -17.73 -9.01
N ASP A 205 20.05 -18.97 -9.41
CA ASP A 205 20.50 -19.32 -10.76
C ASP A 205 19.33 -19.58 -11.73
N ALA A 206 19.65 -20.05 -12.94
CA ALA A 206 18.63 -20.40 -13.94
C ALA A 206 17.90 -21.73 -13.65
N ALA A 207 18.46 -22.60 -12.82
CA ALA A 207 17.93 -23.91 -12.42
C ALA A 207 17.12 -23.89 -11.12
N ASP A 208 16.87 -22.71 -10.55
CA ASP A 208 16.14 -22.50 -9.30
C ASP A 208 16.89 -22.91 -8.03
N ASN A 209 18.23 -23.02 -8.08
CA ASN A 209 19.03 -23.17 -6.88
C ASN A 209 19.23 -21.81 -6.21
N PHE A 210 19.03 -21.77 -4.89
CA PHE A 210 19.18 -20.56 -4.09
C PHE A 210 20.43 -20.61 -3.23
N SER A 211 21.20 -19.53 -3.27
CA SER A 211 22.27 -19.31 -2.30
C SER A 211 21.74 -19.22 -0.86
N PRO A 212 22.60 -19.45 0.15
CA PRO A 212 22.35 -18.94 1.50
C PRO A 212 22.13 -17.43 1.49
N ALA A 213 21.28 -16.92 2.40
CA ALA A 213 21.04 -15.48 2.53
C ALA A 213 22.30 -14.69 2.91
N SER A 214 22.46 -13.45 2.44
CA SER A 214 23.51 -12.56 2.92
C SER A 214 23.45 -12.35 4.44
N ARG A 215 24.50 -11.76 5.02
CA ARG A 215 24.34 -11.15 6.36
C ARG A 215 23.26 -10.07 6.28
N GLN A 216 22.45 -9.97 7.33
CA GLN A 216 21.39 -8.98 7.40
C GLN A 216 21.94 -7.56 7.53
N VAL A 217 21.23 -6.60 6.94
CA VAL A 217 21.42 -5.17 7.22
C VAL A 217 20.18 -4.63 7.90
N ARG A 218 20.38 -3.86 8.97
CA ARG A 218 19.31 -3.16 9.69
C ARG A 218 19.44 -1.67 9.43
N LEU A 219 18.34 -1.02 9.04
CA LEU A 219 18.28 0.42 8.84
C LEU A 219 16.89 0.93 9.20
N THR A 220 16.79 2.21 9.55
CA THR A 220 15.52 2.89 9.82
C THR A 220 15.29 3.95 8.77
N THR A 221 14.16 3.90 8.08
CA THR A 221 13.76 4.95 7.12
C THR A 221 13.61 6.30 7.82
N ALA A 222 13.80 7.40 7.09
CA ALA A 222 13.62 8.73 7.68
C ALA A 222 12.17 8.97 8.12
N ALA A 223 11.96 9.92 9.02
CA ALA A 223 10.62 10.35 9.38
C ALA A 223 9.88 10.97 8.18
N GLY A 224 8.58 10.71 8.09
CA GLY A 224 7.70 11.28 7.06
C GLY A 224 7.35 12.72 7.41
N LYS A 225 7.11 13.55 6.40
CA LYS A 225 6.63 14.94 6.60
C LYS A 225 5.22 14.99 7.19
N ASP A 226 4.48 13.89 7.12
CA ASP A 226 3.10 13.74 7.57
C ASP A 226 2.97 13.25 9.03
N GLY A 227 4.09 13.05 9.74
CA GLY A 227 4.07 12.65 11.15
C GLY A 227 3.38 11.30 11.42
N GLY A 228 3.32 10.41 10.41
CA GLY A 228 2.63 9.12 10.52
C GLY A 228 1.12 9.18 10.23
N ARG A 229 0.58 10.33 9.81
CA ARG A 229 -0.84 10.51 9.46
C ARG A 229 -1.32 9.50 8.40
N ALA A 230 -0.46 9.07 7.47
CA ALA A 230 -0.80 8.02 6.50
C ALA A 230 -1.11 6.65 7.12
N THR A 231 -0.78 6.44 8.39
CA THR A 231 -1.07 5.19 9.13
C THR A 231 -2.06 5.42 10.27
N ALA A 232 -2.65 6.62 10.37
CA ALA A 232 -3.67 6.90 11.36
C ALA A 232 -5.00 6.27 10.93
N PRO A 233 -5.81 5.74 11.87
CA PRO A 233 -7.17 5.30 11.56
C PRO A 233 -7.99 6.46 11.00
N SER A 234 -8.66 6.23 9.88
CA SER A 234 -9.56 7.21 9.26
C SER A 234 -11.00 6.99 9.74
N ASP A 235 -11.86 7.95 9.40
CA ASP A 235 -13.28 7.96 9.78
C ASP A 235 -13.57 7.76 11.26
N PHE A 236 -12.59 8.03 12.13
CA PHE A 236 -12.72 7.84 13.57
C PHE A 236 -13.87 8.67 14.14
N ARG A 237 -14.85 7.96 14.71
CA ARG A 237 -16.01 8.47 15.45
C ARG A 237 -15.95 7.94 16.89
N ALA A 238 -16.45 8.77 17.80
CA ALA A 238 -16.67 8.39 19.19
C ALA A 238 -18.04 8.89 19.63
N THR A 239 -18.83 8.01 20.25
CA THR A 239 -20.12 8.32 20.87
C THR A 239 -20.17 7.74 22.27
N THR A 240 -21.18 8.12 23.04
CA THR A 240 -21.45 7.52 24.35
C THR A 240 -22.80 6.84 24.34
N HIS A 241 -22.89 5.70 25.02
CA HIS A 241 -24.16 5.08 25.35
C HIS A 241 -24.22 4.75 26.85
N ARG A 242 -25.44 4.47 27.33
CA ARG A 242 -25.67 4.05 28.72
C ARG A 242 -26.23 2.63 28.72
N ALA A 243 -25.59 1.76 29.49
CA ALA A 243 -26.00 0.37 29.69
C ALA A 243 -25.68 -0.05 31.13
N ASP A 244 -26.54 -0.87 31.73
CA ASP A 244 -26.31 -1.46 33.06
C ASP A 244 -25.91 -0.47 34.16
N GLY A 245 -26.52 0.72 34.15
CA GLY A 245 -26.25 1.77 35.13
C GLY A 245 -25.04 2.66 34.83
N ALA A 246 -24.21 2.31 33.84
CA ALA A 246 -22.96 2.99 33.51
C ALA A 246 -22.92 3.55 32.09
N TYR A 247 -21.96 4.43 31.85
CA TYR A 247 -21.61 5.00 30.55
C TYR A 247 -20.41 4.30 29.94
N TYR A 248 -20.50 4.12 28.62
CA TYR A 248 -19.49 3.54 27.76
C TYR A 248 -19.16 4.51 26.64
N ILE A 249 -17.94 4.42 26.11
CA ILE A 249 -17.56 5.06 24.85
C ILE A 249 -17.57 4.01 23.75
N ASP A 250 -18.32 4.29 22.69
CA ASP A 250 -18.31 3.51 21.45
C ASP A 250 -17.41 4.19 20.43
N LEU A 251 -16.48 3.42 19.90
CA LEU A 251 -15.53 3.83 18.89
C LEU A 251 -15.86 3.11 17.58
N ALA A 252 -15.79 3.83 16.47
CA ALA A 252 -15.86 3.28 15.13
C ALA A 252 -14.80 3.94 14.23
N TRP A 253 -14.10 3.17 13.41
CA TRP A 253 -13.08 3.67 12.50
C TRP A 253 -12.84 2.76 11.31
N THR A 254 -12.19 3.31 10.30
CA THR A 254 -11.62 2.58 9.17
C THR A 254 -10.14 2.29 9.48
N PRO A 255 -9.73 1.01 9.55
CA PRO A 255 -8.33 0.62 9.68
C PRO A 255 -7.45 1.22 8.57
N PRO A 256 -6.20 1.61 8.87
CA PRO A 256 -5.30 2.11 7.82
C PRO A 256 -4.87 0.96 6.89
N ASP A 257 -4.76 1.24 5.58
CA ASP A 257 -4.11 0.32 4.65
C ASP A 257 -2.59 0.32 4.90
N THR A 258 -2.11 -0.78 5.48
CA THR A 258 -0.69 -0.95 5.81
C THR A 258 -0.01 -2.04 4.97
N GLY A 259 -0.74 -2.61 3.99
CA GLY A 259 -0.33 -3.81 3.25
C GLY A 259 -0.31 -5.10 4.09
N GLY A 260 -0.86 -5.07 5.31
CA GLY A 260 -0.99 -6.22 6.20
C GLY A 260 -2.07 -5.99 7.26
N ALA A 261 -2.44 -7.05 7.98
CA ALA A 261 -3.49 -6.98 8.99
C ALA A 261 -3.07 -6.12 10.20
N VAL A 262 -3.95 -5.21 10.63
CA VAL A 262 -3.77 -4.36 11.81
C VAL A 262 -4.68 -4.89 12.93
N ALA A 263 -4.14 -5.79 13.74
CA ALA A 263 -4.93 -6.48 14.77
C ALA A 263 -4.93 -5.77 16.13
N GLU A 264 -4.05 -4.81 16.37
CA GLU A 264 -3.90 -4.16 17.67
C GLU A 264 -3.99 -2.63 17.56
N TYR A 265 -4.68 -2.01 18.51
CA TYR A 265 -4.84 -0.56 18.64
C TYR A 265 -4.58 -0.12 20.07
N GLN A 266 -3.83 0.96 20.23
CA GLN A 266 -3.69 1.64 21.52
C GLN A 266 -4.77 2.72 21.64
N ILE A 267 -5.49 2.71 22.75
CA ILE A 267 -6.53 3.70 23.07
C ILE A 267 -5.99 4.69 24.09
N GLN A 268 -6.10 5.98 23.75
CA GLN A 268 -5.73 7.08 24.62
C GLN A 268 -6.99 7.84 25.04
N LEU A 269 -7.19 8.00 26.35
CA LEU A 269 -8.26 8.77 26.96
C LEU A 269 -7.65 9.87 27.82
N ASP A 270 -8.08 11.11 27.61
CA ASP A 270 -7.62 12.31 28.33
C ASP A 270 -6.09 12.46 28.34
N GLY A 271 -5.46 12.08 27.22
CA GLY A 271 -4.01 12.15 27.01
C GLY A 271 -3.23 10.99 27.63
N ARG A 272 -3.87 10.02 28.27
CA ARG A 272 -3.23 8.84 28.87
C ARG A 272 -3.65 7.57 28.14
N THR A 273 -2.70 6.65 27.93
CA THR A 273 -3.04 5.32 27.42
C THR A 273 -3.85 4.58 28.47
N VAL A 274 -5.07 4.20 28.13
CA VAL A 274 -5.99 3.51 29.05
C VAL A 274 -6.06 2.01 28.78
N THR A 275 -5.93 1.60 27.52
CA THR A 275 -5.92 0.18 27.14
C THR A 275 -5.32 -0.02 25.76
N SER A 276 -5.05 -1.28 25.41
CA SER A 276 -4.80 -1.71 24.04
C SER A 276 -5.84 -2.75 23.65
N LEU A 277 -6.50 -2.52 22.53
CA LEU A 277 -7.44 -3.44 21.91
C LEU A 277 -6.65 -4.40 21.01
N VAL A 278 -6.87 -5.71 21.14
CA VAL A 278 -6.31 -6.72 20.26
C VAL A 278 -7.45 -7.60 19.74
N PHE A 279 -7.59 -7.71 18.41
CA PHE A 279 -8.51 -8.63 17.77
C PHE A 279 -7.93 -10.05 17.81
N GLY A 280 -8.59 -10.98 18.51
CA GLY A 280 -8.15 -12.37 18.64
C GLY A 280 -8.38 -13.26 17.40
N GLY A 281 -8.94 -12.71 16.32
CA GLY A 281 -9.22 -13.40 15.06
C GLY A 281 -8.75 -12.58 13.85
N THR A 282 -9.38 -12.77 12.69
CA THR A 282 -9.10 -11.93 11.51
C THR A 282 -9.43 -10.48 11.83
N ALA A 283 -8.41 -9.61 11.77
CA ALA A 283 -8.60 -8.19 12.01
C ALA A 283 -9.55 -7.59 10.95
N PRO A 284 -10.49 -6.71 11.32
CA PRO A 284 -11.33 -6.03 10.35
C PRO A 284 -10.46 -5.20 9.39
N SER A 285 -10.79 -5.21 8.09
CA SER A 285 -10.12 -4.39 7.08
C SER A 285 -10.89 -3.11 6.75
N ASP A 286 -12.23 -3.18 6.77
CA ASP A 286 -13.07 -2.11 6.20
C ASP A 286 -13.63 -1.19 7.28
N LYS A 287 -14.10 -1.77 8.38
CA LYS A 287 -14.62 -1.05 9.55
C LYS A 287 -14.32 -1.83 10.82
N ALA A 288 -13.83 -1.13 11.83
CA ALA A 288 -13.60 -1.66 13.16
C ALA A 288 -14.38 -0.86 14.20
N GLU A 289 -14.88 -1.57 15.21
CA GLU A 289 -15.68 -1.00 16.29
C GLU A 289 -15.20 -1.54 17.64
N HIS A 290 -15.32 -0.72 18.68
CA HIS A 290 -15.02 -1.13 20.04
C HIS A 290 -15.79 -0.29 21.05
N SER A 291 -16.30 -0.91 22.10
CA SER A 291 -16.96 -0.23 23.21
C SER A 291 -16.24 -0.53 24.52
N PHE A 292 -16.04 0.49 25.36
CA PHE A 292 -15.42 0.32 26.67
C PHE A 292 -16.03 1.24 27.73
N TYR A 293 -16.04 0.73 28.97
CA TYR A 293 -16.59 1.41 30.15
C TYR A 293 -15.80 2.67 30.50
N ILE A 294 -16.49 3.73 30.91
CA ILE A 294 -15.85 4.97 31.37
C ILE A 294 -16.34 5.52 32.72
N GLY A 295 -17.46 5.04 33.27
CA GLY A 295 -17.94 5.49 34.57
C GLY A 295 -19.46 5.55 34.68
N GLU A 296 -19.98 5.88 35.87
CA GLU A 296 -21.43 5.99 36.11
C GLU A 296 -21.96 7.44 36.03
N LYS A 297 -21.05 8.42 36.05
CA LYS A 297 -21.40 9.84 36.15
C LYS A 297 -21.79 10.40 34.79
N ALA A 298 -22.80 11.26 34.79
CA ALA A 298 -23.22 12.06 33.63
C ALA A 298 -22.47 13.42 33.61
N GLY A 299 -22.41 14.05 32.44
CA GLY A 299 -21.77 15.35 32.25
C GLY A 299 -20.24 15.36 32.20
N GLU A 300 -19.57 14.21 32.38
CA GLU A 300 -18.13 14.09 32.26
C GLU A 300 -17.70 14.16 30.79
N ARG A 301 -16.69 14.98 30.52
CA ARG A 301 -16.15 15.21 29.19
C ARG A 301 -14.82 14.49 29.05
N HIS A 302 -14.71 13.65 28.02
CA HIS A 302 -13.48 12.91 27.71
C HIS A 302 -12.99 13.20 26.30
N ARG A 303 -11.67 13.18 26.13
CA ARG A 303 -11.01 13.23 24.82
C ARG A 303 -10.40 11.88 24.51
N VAL A 304 -10.78 11.29 23.38
CA VAL A 304 -10.33 9.96 22.96
C VAL A 304 -9.67 10.01 21.59
N ARG A 305 -8.60 9.24 21.43
CA ARG A 305 -7.97 8.94 20.14
C ARG A 305 -7.33 7.57 20.18
N ILE A 306 -7.10 6.99 19.00
CA ILE A 306 -6.50 5.66 18.86
C ILE A 306 -5.31 5.70 17.92
N ARG A 307 -4.40 4.73 18.03
CA ARG A 307 -3.38 4.48 17.02
C ARG A 307 -3.16 2.99 16.80
N PRO A 308 -2.77 2.55 15.60
CA PRO A 308 -2.64 1.14 15.28
C PRO A 308 -1.23 0.63 15.57
N LYS A 309 -1.14 -0.65 15.94
CA LYS A 309 0.09 -1.43 15.87
C LYS A 309 0.24 -1.96 14.45
N LEU A 310 1.30 -1.53 13.76
CA LEU A 310 1.53 -1.89 12.38
C LEU A 310 2.10 -3.32 12.28
N PRO A 311 2.01 -3.99 11.11
CA PRO A 311 2.51 -5.36 10.92
C PRO A 311 4.01 -5.56 11.21
N ASP A 312 4.81 -4.49 11.24
CA ASP A 312 6.23 -4.53 11.64
C ASP A 312 6.46 -4.40 13.15
N GLY A 313 5.40 -4.32 13.95
CA GLY A 313 5.45 -4.13 15.39
C GLY A 313 5.71 -2.69 15.84
N THR A 314 5.72 -1.70 14.95
CA THR A 314 5.80 -0.27 15.33
C THR A 314 4.41 0.33 15.54
N TRP A 315 4.34 1.48 16.22
CA TRP A 315 3.09 2.22 16.40
C TRP A 315 2.90 3.24 15.28
N GLY A 316 1.75 3.20 14.62
CA GLY A 316 1.35 4.18 13.61
C GLY A 316 0.90 5.53 14.18
N GLY A 317 0.38 6.37 13.31
CA GLY A 317 -0.16 7.69 13.66
C GLY A 317 -1.43 7.61 14.51
N TYR A 318 -1.70 8.66 15.28
CA TYR A 318 -2.97 8.81 15.98
C TYR A 318 -4.08 9.25 15.04
N SER A 319 -5.28 8.70 15.26
CA SER A 319 -6.53 9.25 14.73
C SER A 319 -6.72 10.71 15.16
N PRO A 320 -7.61 11.47 14.49
CA PRO A 320 -8.12 12.71 15.06
C PRO A 320 -8.64 12.47 16.49
N GLU A 321 -8.43 13.44 17.38
CA GLU A 321 -8.99 13.39 18.73
C GLU A 321 -10.47 13.76 18.70
N ARG A 322 -11.29 12.99 19.42
CA ARG A 322 -12.74 13.21 19.54
C ARG A 322 -13.09 13.48 20.98
N THR A 323 -13.94 14.48 21.18
CA THR A 323 -14.51 14.80 22.48
C THR A 323 -15.89 14.18 22.59
N VAL A 324 -16.15 13.47 23.69
CA VAL A 324 -17.47 12.94 24.05
C VAL A 324 -17.87 13.42 25.44
N THR A 325 -19.17 13.46 25.68
CA THR A 325 -19.74 13.76 27.00
C THR A 325 -20.65 12.60 27.40
N THR A 326 -20.58 12.15 28.64
CA THR A 326 -21.50 11.15 29.19
C THR A 326 -22.90 11.73 29.38
N GLY A 327 -23.93 11.07 28.85
CA GLY A 327 -25.32 11.54 28.91
C GLY A 327 -25.64 12.63 27.88
N ARG A 328 -26.91 13.06 27.83
CA ARG A 328 -27.27 14.24 27.03
C ARG A 328 -26.60 15.47 27.64
N PRO A 329 -26.02 16.38 26.83
CA PRO A 329 -25.55 17.66 27.32
C PRO A 329 -26.68 18.46 27.98
#